data_AF-X1QYJ2-F1
#
_entry.id   AF-X1QYJ2-F1
#
_cell.length_a   1.000
_cell.length_b   1.000
_cell.length_c   1.000
_cell.angle_alpha   90.00
_cell.angle_beta   90.00
_cell.angle_gamma   90.00
#
_symmetry.space_group_name_H-M   'P 1'
#
loop_
_entity.id
_entity.type
_entity.pdbx_description
1 polymer ?
#
loop_
_entity_poly.entity_id
_entity_poly.type
_entity_poly.pdbx_seq_one_letter_code
_entity_poly.pdbx_strand_id
1 'polypeptide(L)'
;ENPDHSITTELITDHGEVVIMKATISLGDGVISTGFAEETRGSTQINQTSALENCETSAVGRALAFFGLAGTEIASADEVATAITQQHEKKLFASFVKTTQANEDNHDSLLAVREFLAEDNFDAAREAWAEISDDDKGSIWTATTKGGWLTTDERHKMKTWPSQ
;
A
#
# COMPACT_ATOMS: atom_id res chain seq x y z
N GLU A 1 -38.58 7.87 -17.48
CA GLU A 1 -37.92 7.37 -18.71
C GLU A 1 -37.61 8.59 -19.56
N ASN A 2 -36.34 8.95 -19.72
CA ASN A 2 -35.93 10.17 -20.43
C ASN A 2 -35.57 9.78 -21.88
N PRO A 3 -36.46 9.95 -22.86
CA PRO A 3 -36.21 9.52 -24.24
C PRO A 3 -35.07 10.28 -24.94
N ASP A 4 -34.58 11.37 -24.33
CA ASP A 4 -33.59 12.25 -24.95
C ASP A 4 -32.17 12.05 -24.43
N HIS A 5 -31.91 11.23 -23.39
CA HIS A 5 -30.55 10.98 -22.91
C HIS A 5 -30.04 9.62 -23.37
N SER A 6 -28.83 9.58 -23.93
CA SER A 6 -28.17 8.33 -24.31
C SER A 6 -26.71 8.32 -23.91
N ILE A 7 -26.20 7.12 -23.62
CA ILE A 7 -24.77 6.84 -23.55
C ILE A 7 -24.50 5.82 -24.66
N THR A 8 -23.53 6.09 -25.52
CA THR A 8 -23.13 5.21 -26.61
C THR A 8 -21.64 4.94 -26.52
N THR A 9 -21.26 3.66 -26.58
CA THR A 9 -19.88 3.20 -26.59
C THR A 9 -19.48 2.78 -28.00
N GLU A 10 -18.25 3.09 -28.39
CA GLU A 10 -17.68 2.83 -29.69
C GLU A 10 -16.31 2.18 -29.51
N LEU A 11 -16.18 0.95 -30.00
CA LEU A 11 -14.91 0.23 -30.02
C LEU A 11 -14.03 0.84 -31.11
N ILE A 12 -13.01 1.57 -30.71
CA ILE A 12 -12.06 2.23 -31.61
C ILE A 12 -11.00 1.24 -32.07
N THR A 13 -10.56 0.34 -31.20
CA THR A 13 -9.51 -0.63 -31.50
C THR A 13 -9.64 -1.89 -30.65
N ASP A 14 -9.41 -3.05 -31.27
CA ASP A 14 -9.15 -4.33 -30.60
C ASP A 14 -8.11 -5.12 -31.41
N HIS A 15 -6.85 -4.66 -31.39
CA HIS A 15 -5.74 -5.30 -32.11
C HIS A 15 -5.03 -6.37 -31.26
N GLY A 16 -5.81 -7.18 -30.52
CA GLY A 16 -5.32 -8.33 -29.77
C GLY A 16 -4.63 -7.98 -28.44
N GLU A 17 -3.73 -7.01 -28.42
CA GLU A 17 -3.01 -6.59 -27.20
C GLU A 17 -3.65 -5.39 -26.50
N VAL A 18 -4.32 -4.52 -27.26
CA VAL A 18 -4.88 -3.27 -26.73
C VAL A 18 -6.32 -3.13 -27.18
N VAL A 19 -7.17 -2.72 -26.23
CA VAL A 19 -8.56 -2.32 -26.48
C VAL A 19 -8.68 -0.83 -26.23
N ILE A 20 -9.26 -0.09 -27.18
CA ILE A 20 -9.60 1.34 -27.04
C ILE A 20 -11.09 1.51 -27.24
N MET A 21 -11.74 2.15 -26.26
CA MET A 21 -13.18 2.45 -26.29
C MET A 21 -13.41 3.95 -26.12
N LYS A 22 -14.43 4.46 -26.80
CA LYS A 22 -14.99 5.79 -26.58
C LYS A 22 -16.43 5.68 -26.10
N ALA A 23 -16.77 6.31 -24.98
CA ALA A 23 -18.14 6.58 -24.59
C ALA A 23 -18.54 8.00 -24.96
N THR A 24 -19.79 8.20 -25.36
CA THR A 24 -20.39 9.50 -25.70
C THR A 24 -21.72 9.61 -24.96
N ILE A 25 -21.91 10.69 -24.21
CA ILE A 25 -23.17 11.03 -23.54
C ILE A 25 -23.84 12.13 -24.36
N SER A 26 -25.09 11.91 -24.77
CA SER A 26 -25.86 12.85 -25.60
C SER A 26 -27.19 13.23 -24.94
N LEU A 27 -27.65 14.44 -25.24
CA LEU A 27 -29.00 14.93 -24.94
C LEU A 27 -29.62 15.47 -26.23
N GLY A 28 -30.65 14.78 -26.71
CA GLY A 28 -31.20 15.00 -28.04
C GLY A 28 -30.12 14.83 -29.11
N ASP A 29 -29.98 15.83 -29.99
CA ASP A 29 -28.95 15.84 -31.04
C ASP A 29 -27.58 16.37 -30.56
N GLY A 30 -27.47 16.78 -29.28
CA GLY A 30 -26.26 17.37 -28.72
C GLY A 30 -25.39 16.35 -27.99
N VAL A 31 -24.09 16.35 -28.28
CA VAL A 31 -23.09 15.64 -27.45
C VAL A 31 -22.78 16.50 -26.22
N ILE A 32 -22.95 15.93 -25.04
CA ILE A 32 -22.72 16.61 -23.77
C ILE A 32 -21.35 16.27 -23.19
N SER A 33 -20.93 15.01 -23.33
CA SER A 33 -19.66 14.54 -22.77
C SER A 33 -19.13 13.33 -23.55
N THR A 34 -17.83 13.11 -23.48
CA THR A 34 -17.18 11.92 -24.01
C THR A 34 -16.16 11.38 -23.03
N GLY A 35 -15.82 10.11 -23.12
CA GLY A 35 -14.77 9.50 -22.32
C GLY A 35 -14.06 8.45 -23.13
N PHE A 36 -12.73 8.48 -23.13
CA PHE A 36 -11.91 7.47 -23.79
C PHE A 36 -11.22 6.62 -22.74
N ALA A 37 -11.10 5.33 -23.00
CA ALA A 37 -10.27 4.44 -22.23
C ALA A 37 -9.42 3.56 -23.15
N GLU A 38 -8.31 3.12 -22.59
CA GLU A 38 -7.40 2.16 -23.19
C GLU A 38 -7.08 1.11 -22.13
N GLU A 39 -7.17 -0.17 -22.50
CA GLU A 39 -6.80 -1.28 -21.64
C GLU A 39 -5.88 -2.22 -22.43
N THR A 40 -4.75 -2.60 -21.83
CA THR A 40 -3.85 -3.61 -22.40
C THR A 40 -4.25 -4.99 -21.91
N ARG A 41 -4.50 -5.95 -22.82
CA ARG A 41 -4.82 -7.33 -22.47
C ARG A 41 -3.68 -7.97 -21.70
N GLY A 42 -4.00 -8.54 -20.53
CA GLY A 42 -3.03 -9.16 -19.64
C GLY A 42 -2.20 -8.22 -18.77
N SER A 43 -2.38 -6.89 -18.86
CA SER A 43 -1.72 -5.91 -17.96
C SER A 43 -2.02 -6.15 -16.48
N THR A 44 -3.26 -6.56 -16.20
CA THR A 44 -3.73 -6.93 -14.88
C THR A 44 -4.34 -8.32 -14.95
N GLN A 45 -4.52 -8.98 -13.79
CA GLN A 45 -5.21 -10.27 -13.73
C GLN A 45 -6.63 -10.18 -14.33
N ILE A 46 -7.28 -9.03 -14.22
CA ILE A 46 -8.63 -8.78 -14.76
C ILE A 46 -8.56 -8.59 -16.28
N ASN A 47 -7.58 -7.83 -16.77
CA ASN A 47 -7.39 -7.59 -18.21
C ASN A 47 -6.89 -8.83 -18.97
N GLN A 48 -6.51 -9.93 -18.30
CA GLN A 48 -6.23 -11.21 -18.99
C GLN A 48 -7.45 -11.76 -19.72
N THR A 49 -8.65 -11.58 -19.16
CA THR A 49 -9.90 -12.12 -19.73
C THR A 49 -10.92 -11.06 -20.10
N SER A 50 -10.83 -9.86 -19.51
CA SER A 50 -11.92 -8.87 -19.53
C SER A 50 -11.46 -7.45 -19.89
N ALA A 51 -10.37 -7.33 -20.66
CA ALA A 51 -9.85 -6.04 -21.07
C ALA A 51 -10.84 -5.21 -21.91
N LEU A 52 -11.75 -5.87 -22.64
CA LEU A 52 -12.72 -5.15 -23.49
C LEU A 52 -13.82 -4.51 -22.65
N GLU A 53 -14.39 -5.27 -21.73
CA GLU A 53 -15.45 -4.83 -20.82
C GLU A 53 -14.91 -3.80 -19.81
N ASN A 54 -13.66 -3.99 -19.33
CA ASN A 54 -12.99 -3.00 -18.51
C ASN A 54 -12.77 -1.69 -19.28
N CYS A 55 -12.36 -1.77 -20.55
CA CYS A 55 -12.17 -0.58 -21.37
C CYS A 55 -13.48 0.16 -21.59
N GLU A 56 -14.57 -0.59 -21.79
CA GLU A 56 -15.90 -0.01 -21.94
C GLU A 56 -16.37 0.76 -20.69
N THR A 57 -16.27 0.10 -19.53
CA THR A 57 -16.69 0.71 -18.26
C THR A 57 -15.80 1.88 -17.86
N SER A 58 -14.49 1.80 -18.12
CA SER A 58 -13.54 2.92 -17.96
C SER A 58 -13.91 4.12 -18.84
N ALA A 59 -14.29 3.89 -20.10
CA ALA A 59 -14.69 4.95 -21.02
C ALA A 59 -15.98 5.63 -20.56
N VAL A 60 -16.99 4.85 -20.15
CA VAL A 60 -18.27 5.36 -19.61
C VAL A 60 -18.05 6.14 -18.32
N GLY A 61 -17.23 5.62 -17.40
CA GLY A 61 -16.85 6.31 -16.18
C GLY A 61 -16.30 7.69 -16.50
N ARG A 62 -15.29 7.77 -17.38
CA ARG A 62 -14.65 9.04 -17.78
C ARG A 62 -15.65 10.02 -18.40
N ALA A 63 -16.57 9.54 -19.23
CA ALA A 63 -17.62 10.38 -19.79
C ALA A 63 -18.56 10.95 -18.71
N LEU A 64 -18.95 10.14 -17.71
CA LEU A 64 -19.80 10.57 -16.60
C LEU A 64 -19.10 11.57 -15.67
N ALA A 65 -17.78 11.40 -15.45
CA ALA A 65 -17.00 12.39 -14.69
C ALA A 65 -16.86 13.72 -15.43
N PHE A 66 -16.57 13.70 -16.72
CA PHE A 66 -16.51 14.92 -17.51
C PHE A 66 -17.88 15.60 -17.67
N PHE A 67 -18.97 14.84 -17.59
CA PHE A 67 -20.31 15.40 -17.54
C PHE A 67 -20.63 16.12 -16.20
N GLY A 68 -19.76 16.00 -15.18
CA GLY A 68 -19.97 16.62 -13.87
C GLY A 68 -20.99 15.87 -12.99
N LEU A 69 -21.41 14.67 -13.40
CA LEU A 69 -22.23 13.78 -12.57
C LEU A 69 -21.40 12.81 -11.71
N ALA A 70 -20.11 12.65 -11.98
CA ALA A 70 -19.19 12.06 -11.02
C ALA A 70 -18.56 13.19 -10.18
N GLY A 71 -19.02 13.33 -8.95
CA GLY A 71 -18.28 14.09 -7.95
C GLY A 71 -16.91 13.47 -7.77
N THR A 72 -15.86 14.27 -7.99
CA THR A 72 -14.47 14.03 -7.56
C THR A 72 -13.85 12.69 -7.95
N GLU A 73 -13.04 12.72 -9.01
CA GLU A 73 -11.90 11.82 -9.27
C GLU A 73 -12.24 10.39 -9.74
N ILE A 74 -11.96 10.12 -11.01
CA ILE A 74 -11.76 8.75 -11.49
C ILE A 74 -10.29 8.43 -11.29
N ALA A 75 -9.98 7.88 -10.11
CA ALA A 75 -8.83 7.01 -10.00
C ALA A 75 -9.27 5.64 -10.53
N SER A 76 -8.66 5.20 -11.63
CA SER A 76 -8.77 3.86 -12.18
C SER A 76 -8.45 2.78 -11.13
N ALA A 77 -8.90 1.54 -11.35
CA ALA A 77 -8.63 0.43 -10.44
C ALA A 77 -7.12 0.23 -10.18
N ASP A 78 -6.28 0.55 -11.17
CA ASP A 78 -4.83 0.53 -11.05
C ASP A 78 -4.26 1.68 -10.23
N GLU A 79 -4.87 2.87 -10.28
CA GLU A 79 -4.50 4.00 -9.43
C GLU A 79 -4.82 3.73 -7.96
N VAL A 80 -5.92 3.03 -7.67
CA VAL A 80 -6.26 2.59 -6.30
C VAL A 80 -5.31 1.49 -5.82
N ALA A 81 -5.02 0.48 -6.65
CA ALA A 81 -4.09 -0.60 -6.30
C ALA A 81 -2.65 -0.06 -6.07
N THR A 82 -2.22 0.88 -6.89
CA THR A 82 -0.94 1.59 -6.74
C THR A 82 -0.94 2.45 -5.48
N ALA A 83 -2.03 3.16 -5.18
CA ALA A 83 -2.15 3.94 -3.95
C ALA A 83 -2.08 3.06 -2.69
N ILE A 84 -2.71 1.88 -2.69
CA ILE A 84 -2.63 0.91 -1.58
C ILE A 84 -1.20 0.40 -1.42
N THR A 85 -0.52 0.09 -2.52
CA THR A 85 0.88 -0.37 -2.50
C THR A 85 1.80 0.71 -1.94
N GLN A 86 1.66 1.95 -2.40
CA GLN A 86 2.42 3.10 -1.88
C GLN A 86 2.13 3.38 -0.40
N GLN A 87 0.89 3.22 0.05
CA GLN A 87 0.53 3.34 1.47
C GLN A 87 1.21 2.27 2.33
N HIS A 88 1.23 1.03 1.84
CA HIS A 88 1.91 -0.08 2.51
C HIS A 88 3.43 0.15 2.58
N GLU A 89 4.06 0.56 1.48
CA GLU A 89 5.48 0.91 1.43
C GLU A 89 5.84 2.07 2.37
N LYS A 90 5.02 3.14 2.39
CA LYS A 90 5.20 4.26 3.34
C LYS A 90 5.10 3.81 4.78
N LYS A 91 4.17 2.90 5.11
CA LYS A 91 4.03 2.35 6.46
C LYS A 91 5.24 1.51 6.86
N LEU A 92 5.72 0.65 5.96
CA LEU A 92 6.96 -0.12 6.18
C LEU A 92 8.15 0.81 6.38
N PHE A 93 8.33 1.80 5.51
CA PHE A 93 9.42 2.77 5.62
C PHE A 93 9.36 3.55 6.94
N ALA A 94 8.18 4.06 7.33
CA ALA A 94 8.00 4.74 8.61
C ALA A 94 8.34 3.84 9.81
N SER A 95 7.92 2.57 9.77
CA SER A 95 8.27 1.60 10.83
C SER A 95 9.78 1.31 10.88
N PHE A 96 10.45 1.26 9.72
CA PHE A 96 11.89 1.06 9.63
C PHE A 96 12.67 2.25 10.17
N VAL A 97 12.27 3.48 9.82
CA VAL A 97 12.88 4.71 10.35
C VAL A 97 12.72 4.78 11.85
N LYS A 98 11.49 4.57 12.38
CA LYS A 98 11.24 4.57 13.82
C LYS A 98 12.11 3.56 14.56
N THR A 99 12.22 2.34 14.02
CA THR A 99 13.07 1.29 14.61
C THR A 99 14.55 1.67 14.59
N THR A 100 15.04 2.24 13.50
CA THR A 100 16.45 2.64 13.36
C THR A 100 16.78 3.75 14.35
N GLN A 101 15.93 4.75 14.46
CA GLN A 101 16.09 5.84 15.41
C GLN A 101 16.05 5.34 16.86
N ALA A 102 15.11 4.44 17.20
CA ALA A 102 15.06 3.83 18.53
C ALA A 102 16.35 3.06 18.87
N ASN A 103 16.97 2.39 17.87
CA ASN A 103 18.26 1.72 18.08
C ASN A 103 19.41 2.71 18.30
N GLU A 104 19.44 3.82 17.55
CA GLU A 104 20.48 4.84 17.67
C GLU A 104 20.38 5.60 19.00
N ASP A 105 19.17 6.03 19.37
CA ASP A 105 18.92 6.81 20.59
C ASP A 105 19.20 5.98 21.86
N ASN A 106 19.05 4.65 21.78
CA ASN A 106 19.26 3.73 22.90
C ASN A 106 20.51 2.86 22.73
N HIS A 107 21.44 3.24 21.85
CA HIS A 107 22.58 2.41 21.44
C HIS A 107 23.41 1.87 22.62
N ASP A 108 23.69 2.71 23.63
CA ASP A 108 24.55 2.33 24.76
C ASP A 108 23.85 1.33 25.70
N SER A 109 22.61 1.60 26.08
CA SER A 109 21.80 0.66 26.87
C SER A 109 21.58 -0.65 26.12
N LEU A 110 21.41 -0.60 24.80
CA LEU A 110 21.27 -1.75 23.93
C LEU A 110 22.54 -2.60 23.79
N LEU A 111 23.73 -1.97 23.80
CA LEU A 111 25.01 -2.67 23.88
C LEU A 111 25.19 -3.35 25.24
N ALA A 112 24.90 -2.63 26.32
CA ALA A 112 25.00 -3.16 27.68
C ALA A 112 24.07 -4.38 27.88
N VAL A 113 22.83 -4.32 27.37
CA VAL A 113 21.91 -5.46 27.39
C VAL A 113 22.53 -6.69 26.71
N ARG A 114 23.14 -6.54 25.53
CA ARG A 114 23.76 -7.66 24.83
C ARG A 114 24.97 -8.23 25.58
N GLU A 115 25.81 -7.36 26.13
CA GLU A 115 26.98 -7.74 26.91
C GLU A 115 26.57 -8.56 28.14
N PHE A 116 25.62 -8.06 28.93
CA PHE A 116 25.11 -8.77 30.10
C PHE A 116 24.37 -10.07 29.74
N LEU A 117 23.65 -10.12 28.62
CA LEU A 117 23.03 -11.35 28.13
C LEU A 117 24.07 -12.39 27.66
N ALA A 118 25.25 -11.96 27.20
CA ALA A 118 26.35 -12.85 26.85
C ALA A 118 27.04 -13.43 28.09
N GLU A 119 27.05 -12.67 29.19
CA GLU A 119 27.57 -13.07 30.50
C GLU A 119 26.54 -13.78 31.40
N ASP A 120 25.31 -13.97 30.92
CA ASP A 120 24.15 -14.46 31.70
C ASP A 120 23.88 -13.64 32.98
N ASN A 121 24.28 -12.36 32.99
CA ASN A 121 23.99 -11.41 34.05
C ASN A 121 22.60 -10.77 33.83
N PHE A 122 21.55 -11.52 34.13
CA PHE A 122 20.17 -11.12 33.82
C PHE A 122 19.68 -9.88 34.59
N ASP A 123 20.23 -9.63 35.78
CA ASP A 123 19.83 -8.46 36.59
C ASP A 123 20.39 -7.18 36.00
N ALA A 124 21.67 -7.15 35.61
CA ALA A 124 22.24 -6.01 34.92
C ALA A 124 21.61 -5.80 33.53
N ALA A 125 21.29 -6.89 32.82
CA ALA A 125 20.55 -6.81 31.56
C ALA A 125 19.14 -6.19 31.74
N ARG A 126 18.45 -6.47 32.85
CA ARG A 126 17.15 -5.84 33.19
C ARG A 126 17.28 -4.37 33.43
N GLU A 127 18.27 -3.97 34.22
CA GLU A 127 18.49 -2.57 34.55
C GLU A 127 18.78 -1.77 33.28
N ALA A 128 19.70 -2.23 32.44
CA ALA A 128 20.00 -1.60 31.16
C ALA A 128 18.79 -1.58 30.22
N TRP A 129 17.99 -2.67 30.17
CA TRP A 129 16.76 -2.69 29.38
C TRP A 129 15.70 -1.72 29.93
N ALA A 130 15.66 -1.49 31.24
CA ALA A 130 14.69 -0.62 31.89
C ALA A 130 14.91 0.87 31.57
N GLU A 131 16.14 1.26 31.21
CA GLU A 131 16.48 2.62 30.77
C GLU A 131 15.82 3.02 29.45
N ILE A 132 15.48 2.03 28.61
CA ILE A 132 14.84 2.24 27.31
C ILE A 132 13.35 2.55 27.52
N SER A 133 12.82 3.50 26.76
CA SER A 133 11.38 3.84 26.81
C SER A 133 10.49 2.68 26.34
N ASP A 134 9.26 2.56 26.85
CA ASP A 134 8.36 1.47 26.45
C ASP A 134 7.96 1.53 24.96
N ASP A 135 7.92 2.73 24.37
CA ASP A 135 7.66 2.92 22.93
C ASP A 135 8.84 2.43 22.07
N ASP A 136 10.08 2.70 22.51
CA ASP A 136 11.28 2.24 21.83
C ASP A 136 11.47 0.73 21.99
N LYS A 137 11.23 0.19 23.19
CA LYS A 137 11.20 -1.26 23.42
C LYS A 137 10.26 -1.96 22.46
N GLY A 138 9.05 -1.42 22.27
CA GLY A 138 8.08 -1.92 21.30
C GLY A 138 8.63 -1.92 19.88
N SER A 139 9.24 -0.81 19.46
CA SER A 139 9.82 -0.65 18.12
C SER A 139 10.97 -1.63 17.88
N ILE A 140 11.92 -1.72 18.82
CA ILE A 140 13.10 -2.61 18.79
C ILE A 140 12.68 -4.09 18.75
N TRP A 141 11.62 -4.46 19.48
CA TRP A 141 11.12 -5.84 19.53
C TRP A 141 10.43 -6.29 18.24
N THR A 142 9.73 -5.36 17.57
CA THR A 142 8.99 -5.64 16.32
C THR A 142 9.86 -5.81 15.08
N ALA A 143 11.16 -5.48 15.14
CA ALA A 143 12.09 -5.67 14.04
C ALA A 143 12.27 -7.16 13.71
N THR A 144 11.44 -7.73 12.84
CA THR A 144 11.40 -9.15 12.54
C THR A 144 12.40 -9.50 11.45
N THR A 145 13.48 -10.18 11.86
CA THR A 145 14.37 -11.04 11.07
C THR A 145 15.19 -10.38 9.95
N LYS A 146 16.53 -10.44 10.13
CA LYS A 146 17.61 -9.82 9.33
C LYS A 146 17.63 -8.29 9.40
N GLY A 147 18.49 -7.77 10.28
CA GLY A 147 18.72 -6.32 10.47
C GLY A 147 18.21 -5.76 11.80
N GLY A 148 17.51 -6.55 12.62
CA GLY A 148 17.09 -6.16 13.96
C GLY A 148 18.24 -6.21 14.98
N TRP A 149 18.19 -5.33 15.99
CA TRP A 149 19.21 -5.26 17.04
C TRP A 149 19.22 -6.47 17.99
N LEU A 150 18.14 -7.22 18.16
CA LEU A 150 18.17 -8.40 19.03
C LEU A 150 18.16 -9.67 18.19
N THR A 151 19.13 -10.54 18.43
CA THR A 151 19.20 -11.88 17.87
C THR A 151 18.07 -12.75 18.41
N THR A 152 17.79 -13.86 17.72
CA THR A 152 16.77 -14.83 18.16
C THR A 152 17.07 -15.38 19.56
N ASP A 153 18.35 -15.62 19.87
CA ASP A 153 18.79 -16.16 21.16
C ASP A 153 18.63 -15.12 22.29
N GLU A 154 19.09 -13.89 22.09
CA GLU A 154 18.92 -12.79 23.05
C GLU A 154 17.43 -12.55 23.36
N ARG A 155 16.57 -12.55 22.34
CA ARG A 155 15.11 -12.44 22.53
C ARG A 155 14.55 -13.61 23.33
N HIS A 156 15.09 -14.81 23.14
CA HIS A 156 14.68 -15.98 23.92
C HIS A 156 15.07 -15.79 25.38
N LYS A 157 16.34 -15.47 25.65
CA LYS A 157 16.86 -15.17 26.99
C LYS A 157 16.05 -14.08 27.69
N MET A 158 15.72 -12.98 27.01
CA MET A 158 14.90 -11.90 27.58
C MET A 158 13.45 -12.32 27.88
N LYS A 159 12.87 -13.25 27.12
CA LYS A 159 11.52 -13.79 27.41
C LYS A 159 11.51 -14.74 28.60
N THR A 160 12.61 -15.46 28.82
CA THR A 160 12.74 -16.53 29.81
C THR A 160 13.66 -16.17 30.97
N TRP A 161 14.11 -14.91 31.06
CA TRP A 161 15.04 -14.45 32.08
C TRP A 161 14.48 -14.76 33.49
N PRO A 162 15.28 -15.35 34.39
CA PRO A 162 14.80 -15.85 35.69
C PRO A 162 14.30 -14.70 36.58
N SER A 163 13.07 -14.78 37.07
CA SER A 163 12.48 -13.75 37.95
C SER A 163 13.35 -13.50 39.18
N GLN A 164 13.38 -12.25 39.65
CA GLN A 164 13.92 -11.91 40.98
C GLN A 164 13.26 -12.72 42.09
#